data_AF-A0A160VTE8-F1
#
_entry.id   AF-A0A160VTE8-F1
#
_cell.length_a   1.000
_cell.length_b   1.000
_cell.length_c   1.000
_cell.angle_alpha   90.00
_cell.angle_beta   90.00
_cell.angle_gamma   90.00
#
_symmetry.space_group_name_H-M   'P 1'
#
loop_
_entity.id
_entity.type
_entity.pdbx_description
1 polymer ?
#
loop_
_entity_poly.entity_id
_entity_poly.type
_entity_poly.pdbx_seq_one_letter_code
_entity_poly.pdbx_strand_id
1 'polypeptide(L)'
;MQETPEPLAKYPTKVMVQGRITLLTPIREYYNIELGDFIEVIIRKKDNEKVHRGHFLARVYDKGYMTIPKGLRDEIGIKPGDFVEVLIVDIIKPEELLGDKAKFLRNILRGKYEIITRDQEIRILSRA
;
A
#
# COMPACT_ATOMS: atom_id res chain seq x y z
N MET A 1 -32.25 -5.09 -9.68
CA MET A 1 -31.41 -3.97 -9.18
C MET A 1 -29.98 -4.43 -9.30
N GLN A 2 -29.11 -3.72 -10.02
CA GLN A 2 -27.67 -3.99 -9.95
C GLN A 2 -27.18 -3.44 -8.61
N GLU A 3 -26.72 -4.31 -7.71
CA GLU A 3 -26.05 -3.89 -6.49
C GLU A 3 -24.82 -3.08 -6.88
N THR A 4 -24.71 -1.86 -6.34
CA THR A 4 -23.53 -1.03 -6.58
C THR A 4 -22.42 -1.55 -5.67
N PRO A 5 -21.30 -2.05 -6.21
CA PRO A 5 -20.22 -2.57 -5.37
C PRO A 5 -19.65 -1.45 -4.51
N GLU A 6 -19.63 -1.67 -3.19
CA GLU A 6 -19.11 -0.73 -2.21
C GLU A 6 -17.64 -1.03 -1.86
N PRO A 7 -16.77 0.00 -1.75
CA PRO A 7 -15.40 -0.19 -1.28
C PRO A 7 -15.38 -0.47 0.23
N LEU A 8 -14.31 -1.09 0.73
CA LEU A 8 -14.09 -1.26 2.17
C LEU A 8 -14.06 0.09 2.89
N ALA A 9 -13.37 1.07 2.33
CA ALA A 9 -13.38 2.43 2.83
C ALA A 9 -13.28 3.46 1.71
N LYS A 10 -13.82 4.65 1.95
CA LYS A 10 -13.74 5.79 1.03
C LYS A 10 -13.46 7.07 1.80
N TYR A 11 -12.43 7.81 1.42
CA TYR A 11 -12.08 9.08 2.08
C TYR A 11 -11.27 10.01 1.16
N PRO A 12 -11.38 11.34 1.34
CA PRO A 12 -10.50 12.29 0.67
C PRO A 12 -9.15 12.39 1.39
N THR A 13 -8.07 12.62 0.63
CA THR A 13 -6.74 12.89 1.19
C THR A 13 -5.96 13.87 0.32
N LYS A 14 -5.04 14.60 0.94
CA LYS A 14 -4.17 15.55 0.24
C LYS A 14 -2.89 14.85 -0.20
N VAL A 15 -2.53 15.03 -1.47
CA VAL A 15 -1.29 14.49 -2.03
C VAL A 15 -0.10 15.31 -1.53
N MET A 16 0.82 14.65 -0.86
CA MET A 16 2.07 15.23 -0.37
C MET A 16 3.18 15.11 -1.43
N VAL A 17 4.40 15.52 -1.06
CA VAL A 17 5.60 15.35 -1.89
C VAL A 17 5.76 13.91 -2.38
N GLN A 18 6.30 13.76 -3.58
CA GLN A 18 6.55 12.47 -4.25
C GLN A 18 5.30 11.58 -4.43
N GLY A 19 4.10 12.13 -4.32
CA GLY A 19 2.86 11.38 -4.48
C GLY A 19 2.41 10.63 -3.25
N ARG A 20 2.96 10.97 -2.08
CA ARG A 20 2.60 10.31 -0.83
C ARG A 20 1.20 10.74 -0.38
N ILE A 21 0.40 9.78 0.05
CA ILE A 21 -0.92 9.97 0.66
C ILE A 21 -0.95 9.23 1.99
N THR A 22 -1.92 9.58 2.84
CA THR A 22 -2.04 9.01 4.18
C THR A 22 -3.26 8.11 4.26
N LEU A 23 -3.06 6.86 4.65
CA LEU A 23 -4.09 5.97 5.15
C LEU A 23 -4.50 6.42 6.56
N LEU A 24 -5.76 6.79 6.74
CA LEU A 24 -6.26 7.36 7.99
C LEU A 24 -6.12 6.34 9.14
N THR A 25 -5.71 6.83 10.31
CA THR A 25 -5.55 6.01 11.52
C THR A 25 -6.82 5.20 11.87
N PRO A 26 -8.04 5.77 11.86
CA PRO A 26 -9.24 4.98 12.16
C PRO A 26 -9.46 3.80 11.22
N ILE A 27 -9.11 3.95 9.93
CA ILE A 27 -9.23 2.86 8.95
C ILE A 27 -8.21 1.77 9.25
N ARG A 28 -6.96 2.16 9.61
CA ARG A 28 -5.92 1.20 9.99
C ARG A 28 -6.31 0.39 11.21
N GLU A 29 -6.83 1.05 12.22
CA GLU A 29 -7.28 0.42 13.46
C GLU A 29 -8.48 -0.49 13.21
N TYR A 30 -9.48 -0.01 12.48
CA TYR A 30 -10.69 -0.77 12.18
C TYR A 30 -10.41 -2.07 11.41
N TYR A 31 -9.50 -2.03 10.43
CA TYR A 31 -9.17 -3.19 9.61
C TYR A 31 -7.92 -3.96 10.07
N ASN A 32 -7.30 -3.59 11.20
CA ASN A 32 -6.05 -4.17 11.68
C ASN A 32 -4.95 -4.21 10.60
N ILE A 33 -4.68 -3.05 9.98
CA ILE A 33 -3.68 -2.88 8.92
C ILE A 33 -2.33 -2.52 9.56
N GLU A 34 -1.31 -3.33 9.27
CA GLU A 34 0.04 -3.18 9.81
C GLU A 34 1.05 -2.57 8.81
N LEU A 35 2.22 -2.21 9.33
CA LEU A 35 3.36 -1.81 8.50
C LEU A 35 3.81 -2.97 7.60
N GLY A 36 3.87 -2.73 6.30
CA GLY A 36 4.29 -3.71 5.30
C GLY A 36 3.14 -4.43 4.59
N ASP A 37 1.90 -4.25 5.05
CA ASP A 37 0.71 -4.73 4.34
C ASP A 37 0.52 -4.00 3.01
N PHE A 38 -0.22 -4.62 2.10
CA PHE A 38 -0.57 -4.03 0.81
C PHE A 38 -2.06 -3.73 0.77
N ILE A 39 -2.41 -2.58 0.22
CA ILE A 39 -3.79 -2.15 0.04
C ILE A 39 -4.06 -2.05 -1.45
N GLU A 40 -5.11 -2.69 -1.93
CA GLU A 40 -5.63 -2.47 -3.28
C GLU A 40 -6.46 -1.19 -3.27
N VAL A 41 -6.05 -0.23 -4.10
CA VAL A 41 -6.57 1.14 -4.02
C VAL A 41 -6.98 1.64 -5.39
N ILE A 42 -8.18 2.21 -5.45
CA ILE A 42 -8.59 3.10 -6.52
C ILE A 42 -8.46 4.54 -6.04
N ILE A 43 -7.72 5.36 -6.76
CA ILE A 43 -7.71 6.82 -6.56
C ILE A 43 -8.58 7.50 -7.60
N ARG A 44 -9.28 8.55 -7.20
CA ARG A 44 -10.05 9.40 -8.09
C ARG A 44 -9.62 10.84 -7.93
N LYS A 45 -9.20 11.45 -9.03
CA LYS A 45 -8.93 12.89 -9.11
C LYS A 45 -10.07 13.54 -9.89
N LYS A 46 -10.73 14.51 -9.27
CA LYS A 46 -11.72 15.35 -9.96
C LYS A 46 -10.99 16.52 -10.62
N ASP A 47 -11.23 16.71 -11.91
CA ASP A 47 -10.76 17.86 -12.68
C ASP A 47 -11.92 18.42 -13.48
N ASN A 48 -12.45 19.56 -13.03
CA ASN A 48 -13.68 20.16 -13.55
C ASN A 48 -14.85 19.13 -13.57
N GLU A 49 -15.26 18.70 -14.76
CA GLU A 49 -16.33 17.70 -14.97
C GLU A 49 -15.82 16.27 -15.18
N LYS A 50 -14.51 16.05 -15.28
CA LYS A 50 -13.92 14.74 -15.51
C LYS A 50 -13.40 14.13 -14.22
N VAL A 51 -13.60 12.81 -14.08
CA VAL A 51 -13.04 12.03 -12.98
C VAL A 51 -11.99 11.08 -13.55
N HIS A 52 -10.73 11.40 -13.29
CA HIS A 52 -9.62 10.50 -13.61
C HIS A 52 -9.52 9.43 -12.53
N ARG A 53 -9.25 8.19 -12.94
CA ARG A 53 -9.21 7.03 -12.04
C ARG A 53 -7.89 6.29 -12.24
N GLY A 54 -7.29 5.87 -11.15
CA GLY A 54 -6.10 5.02 -11.15
C GLY A 54 -6.27 3.85 -10.20
N HIS A 55 -5.80 2.68 -10.58
CA HIS A 55 -5.89 1.45 -9.79
C HIS A 55 -4.50 0.87 -9.57
N PHE A 56 -4.13 0.61 -8.32
CA PHE A 56 -2.80 0.08 -7.99
C PHE A 56 -2.77 -0.55 -6.58
N LEU A 57 -1.72 -1.35 -6.34
CA LEU A 57 -1.36 -1.84 -5.01
C LEU A 57 -0.43 -0.85 -4.31
N ALA A 58 -0.79 -0.47 -3.09
CA ALA A 58 -0.02 0.43 -2.25
C ALA A 58 0.50 -0.30 -1.02
N ARG A 59 1.82 -0.25 -0.79
CA ARG A 59 2.39 -0.72 0.47
C ARG A 59 2.19 0.32 1.57
N VAL A 60 1.79 -0.14 2.75
CA VAL A 60 1.65 0.69 3.95
C VAL A 60 3.02 0.85 4.59
N TYR A 61 3.45 2.11 4.68
CA TYR A 61 4.67 2.52 5.37
C TYR A 61 4.34 3.13 6.74
N ASP A 62 5.39 3.57 7.45
CA ASP A 62 5.25 4.19 8.75
C ASP A 62 4.24 5.36 8.73
N LYS A 63 3.52 5.55 9.84
CA LYS A 63 2.43 6.53 9.99
C LYS A 63 1.29 6.38 8.97
N GLY A 64 1.16 5.21 8.33
CA GLY A 64 0.11 4.93 7.35
C GLY A 64 0.37 5.53 5.98
N TYR A 65 1.62 5.85 5.65
CA TYR A 65 1.90 6.41 4.34
C TYR A 65 1.78 5.38 3.22
N MET A 66 1.23 5.83 2.10
CA MET A 66 1.13 5.09 0.84
C MET A 66 1.61 6.01 -0.28
N THR A 67 2.13 5.46 -1.37
CA THR A 67 2.67 6.26 -2.48
C THR A 67 1.92 5.94 -3.76
N ILE A 68 1.39 6.97 -4.41
CA ILE A 68 0.82 6.85 -5.75
C ILE A 68 1.97 6.69 -6.75
N PRO A 69 1.98 5.63 -7.59
CA PRO A 69 3.02 5.38 -8.57
C PRO A 69 3.28 6.60 -9.46
N LYS A 70 4.55 6.89 -9.74
CA LYS A 70 4.95 8.05 -10.55
C LYS A 70 4.25 8.05 -11.92
N GLY A 71 4.28 6.92 -12.63
CA GLY A 71 3.65 6.81 -13.95
C GLY A 71 2.16 7.17 -13.92
N LEU A 72 1.43 6.67 -12.92
CA LEU A 72 0.02 7.02 -12.73
C LEU A 72 -0.16 8.51 -12.45
N ARG A 73 0.65 9.10 -11.55
CA ARG A 73 0.56 10.54 -11.27
C ARG A 73 0.80 11.40 -12.50
N ASP A 74 1.78 11.02 -13.31
CA ASP A 74 2.14 11.75 -14.53
C ASP A 74 1.01 11.65 -15.57
N GLU A 75 0.40 10.46 -15.72
CA GLU A 75 -0.68 10.20 -16.68
C GLU A 75 -1.99 10.93 -16.34
N ILE A 76 -2.38 10.97 -15.07
CA ILE A 76 -3.63 11.65 -14.63
C ILE A 76 -3.39 13.04 -14.01
N GLY A 77 -2.17 13.55 -14.16
CA GLY A 77 -1.79 14.92 -13.77
C GLY A 77 -1.92 15.23 -12.28
N ILE A 78 -1.61 14.28 -11.39
CA ILE A 78 -1.64 14.50 -9.93
C ILE A 78 -0.39 15.25 -9.48
N LYS A 79 -0.59 16.35 -8.75
CA LYS A 79 0.47 17.21 -8.23
C LYS A 79 0.46 17.25 -6.69
N PRO A 80 1.60 17.54 -6.04
CA PRO A 80 1.61 17.84 -4.61
C PRO A 80 0.68 19.01 -4.31
N GLY A 81 -0.17 18.87 -3.30
CA GLY A 81 -1.19 19.84 -2.94
C GLY A 81 -2.61 19.46 -3.39
N ASP A 82 -2.75 18.60 -4.41
CA ASP A 82 -4.05 18.15 -4.91
C ASP A 82 -4.80 17.32 -3.86
N PHE A 83 -6.12 17.33 -3.94
CA PHE A 83 -6.98 16.38 -3.22
C PHE A 83 -7.39 15.23 -4.14
N VAL A 84 -7.32 14.01 -3.62
CA VAL A 84 -7.81 12.80 -4.30
C VAL A 84 -8.76 12.06 -3.38
N GLU A 85 -9.78 11.42 -3.95
CA GLU A 85 -10.63 10.45 -3.26
C GLU A 85 -9.96 9.08 -3.33
N VAL A 86 -9.78 8.44 -2.19
CA VAL A 86 -9.20 7.11 -2.05
C VAL A 86 -10.32 6.13 -1.77
N LEU A 87 -10.38 5.05 -2.55
CA LEU A 87 -11.26 3.91 -2.35
C LEU A 87 -10.38 2.70 -2.07
N ILE A 88 -10.58 2.07 -0.92
CA ILE A 88 -9.92 0.81 -0.57
C ILE A 88 -10.78 -0.33 -1.12
N VAL A 89 -10.19 -1.13 -2.00
CA VAL A 89 -10.85 -2.28 -2.63
C VAL A 89 -10.61 -3.53 -1.79
N ASP A 90 -9.35 -3.78 -1.42
CA ASP A 90 -8.94 -4.96 -0.67
C ASP A 90 -7.71 -4.69 0.21
N ILE A 91 -7.49 -5.58 1.18
CA ILE A 91 -6.37 -5.55 2.13
C ILE A 91 -5.63 -6.87 2.04
N ILE A 92 -4.40 -6.81 1.55
CA ILE A 92 -3.56 -7.97 1.31
C ILE A 92 -2.49 -8.03 2.40
N LYS A 93 -2.59 -9.06 3.24
CA LYS A 93 -1.61 -9.35 4.29
C LYS A 93 -0.62 -10.39 3.75
N PRO A 94 0.65 -10.02 3.50
CA PRO A 94 1.64 -10.96 2.97
C PRO A 94 1.82 -12.23 3.83
N GLU A 95 1.53 -12.10 5.14
CA GLU A 95 1.57 -13.17 6.13
C GLU A 95 0.61 -14.31 5.82
N GLU A 96 -0.58 -13.98 5.31
CA GLU A 96 -1.64 -14.93 4.99
C GLU A 96 -1.36 -15.63 3.65
N LEU A 97 -0.65 -14.97 2.73
CA LEU A 97 -0.37 -15.48 1.39
C LEU A 97 0.87 -16.38 1.30
N LEU A 98 1.87 -16.18 2.16
CA LEU A 98 3.22 -16.73 1.94
C LEU A 98 3.68 -17.74 3.00
N GLY A 99 2.84 -18.08 3.99
CA GLY A 99 3.13 -19.11 5.00
C GLY A 99 4.48 -18.89 5.72
N ASP A 100 5.32 -19.92 5.79
CA ASP A 100 6.62 -19.83 6.48
C ASP A 100 7.61 -18.85 5.83
N LYS A 101 7.55 -18.67 4.51
CA LYS A 101 8.35 -17.66 3.79
C LYS A 101 7.93 -16.23 4.15
N ALA A 102 6.71 -16.07 4.67
CA ALA A 102 6.22 -14.77 5.11
C ALA A 102 6.97 -14.23 6.32
N LYS A 103 7.52 -15.08 7.21
CA LYS A 103 8.33 -14.61 8.36
C LYS A 103 9.63 -13.93 7.90
N PHE A 104 10.30 -14.50 6.91
CA PHE A 104 11.50 -13.92 6.33
C PHE A 104 11.19 -12.62 5.58
N LEU A 105 10.13 -12.62 4.77
CA LEU A 105 9.66 -11.41 4.09
C LEU A 105 9.18 -10.35 5.07
N ARG A 106 8.55 -10.69 6.19
CA ARG A 106 8.16 -9.74 7.25
C ARG A 106 9.35 -8.97 7.78
N ASN A 107 10.47 -9.66 8.04
CA ASN A 107 11.69 -8.98 8.51
C ASN A 107 12.18 -7.98 7.45
N ILE A 108 12.30 -8.39 6.19
CA ILE A 108 12.70 -7.51 5.08
C ILE A 108 11.70 -6.35 4.89
N LEU A 109 10.40 -6.63 4.94
CA LEU A 109 9.32 -5.65 4.78
C LEU A 109 9.25 -4.68 5.97
N ARG A 110 9.76 -5.05 7.14
CA ARG A 110 9.90 -4.15 8.30
C ARG A 110 11.28 -3.48 8.35
N GLY A 111 12.11 -3.64 7.31
CA GLY A 111 13.46 -3.10 7.26
C GLY A 111 14.43 -3.76 8.26
N LYS A 112 14.06 -4.90 8.82
CA LYS A 112 14.92 -5.71 9.69
C LYS A 112 15.81 -6.60 8.82
N TYR A 113 17.09 -6.65 9.18
CA TYR A 113 18.09 -7.50 8.53
C TYR A 113 18.86 -8.28 9.60
N GLU A 114 19.38 -9.45 9.23
CA GLU A 114 20.26 -10.25 10.07
C GLU A 114 21.68 -10.19 9.50
N ILE A 115 22.66 -9.88 10.35
CA ILE A 115 24.07 -10.04 10.02
C ILE A 115 24.41 -11.50 10.27
N ILE A 116 24.79 -12.23 9.22
CA ILE A 116 25.11 -13.66 9.30
C ILE A 116 26.62 -13.90 9.21
N THR A 117 27.07 -14.95 9.88
CA THR A 117 28.45 -15.46 9.78
C THR A 117 28.59 -16.41 8.58
N ARG A 118 29.83 -16.70 8.18
CA ARG A 118 30.13 -17.65 7.09
C ARG A 118 29.50 -19.04 7.32
N ASP A 119 29.51 -19.53 8.56
CA ASP A 119 28.91 -20.84 8.89
C ASP A 119 27.38 -20.83 8.82
N GLN A 120 26.75 -19.66 8.99
CA GLN A 120 25.31 -19.49 8.80
C GLN A 120 24.97 -19.38 7.31
N GLU A 121 25.77 -18.66 6.53
CA GLU A 121 25.64 -18.58 5.07
C GLU A 121 25.68 -19.97 4.41
N ILE A 122 26.69 -20.78 4.74
CA ILE A 122 26.81 -22.15 4.21
C ILE A 122 25.56 -22.96 4.54
N ARG A 123 25.08 -22.90 5.79
CA ARG A 123 23.86 -23.61 6.21
C ARG A 123 22.59 -23.16 5.48
N ILE A 124 22.48 -21.88 5.15
CA ILE A 124 21.34 -21.34 4.40
C ILE A 124 21.39 -21.85 2.95
N LEU A 125 22.56 -21.78 2.31
CA LEU A 125 22.76 -22.24 0.93
C LEU A 125 22.56 -23.75 0.78
N SER A 126 22.88 -24.55 1.81
CA SER A 126 22.63 -26.00 1.80
C SER A 126 21.16 -26.42 1.99
N ARG A 127 20.26 -25.48 2.32
CA ARG A 127 18.82 -25.71 2.55
C ARG A 127 17.94 -25.28 1.38
N ALA A 128 18.50 -24.58 0.39
CA ALA A 128 17.82 -24.15 -0.84
C ALA A 128 17.82 -25.29 -1.88
#